data_AF-A0A1V2K5E4-F1
#
_entry.id   AF-A0A1V2K5E4-F1
#
_cell.length_a   1.000
_cell.length_b   1.000
_cell.length_c   1.000
_cell.angle_alpha   90.00
_cell.angle_beta   90.00
_cell.angle_gamma   90.00
#
_symmetry.space_group_name_H-M   'P 1'
#
loop_
_entity.id
_entity.type
_entity.pdbx_description
1 polymer ?
#
loop_
_entity_poly.entity_id
_entity_poly.type
_entity_poly.pdbx_seq_one_letter_code
_entity_poly.pdbx_strand_id
1 'polypeptide(L)'
;MEQFTNTVTKRIGIVLLLVGLIILSIGLYDMSGRYLSLDRFSERWLDVISWNKYRVRQYPAVFYGSYLVIIGLFLSVLYDKVIGRVVQWILTGQTKRER
;
A
#
# COMPACT_ATOMS: atom_id res chain seq x y z
N MET A 1 -11.67 23.84 1.22
CA MET A 1 -10.81 23.04 0.29
C MET A 1 -10.38 21.69 0.87
N GLU A 2 -10.45 21.45 2.19
CA GLU A 2 -9.97 20.22 2.84
C GLU A 2 -10.76 18.94 2.49
N GLN A 3 -12.07 19.08 2.24
CA GLN A 3 -12.94 17.95 1.87
C GLN A 3 -12.58 17.36 0.49
N PHE A 4 -12.07 18.20 -0.43
CA PHE A 4 -11.55 17.75 -1.73
C PHE A 4 -10.25 16.97 -1.57
N THR A 5 -9.29 17.47 -0.79
CA THR A 5 -8.01 16.77 -0.53
C THR A 5 -8.23 15.41 0.12
N ASN A 6 -9.16 15.32 1.09
CA ASN A 6 -9.54 14.07 1.75
C ASN A 6 -10.04 13.01 0.75
N THR A 7 -10.90 13.43 -0.16
CA THR A 7 -11.44 12.56 -1.20
C THR A 7 -10.38 12.18 -2.24
N VAL A 8 -9.50 13.11 -2.62
CA VAL A 8 -8.43 12.87 -3.60
C VAL A 8 -7.37 11.94 -3.05
N THR A 9 -6.88 12.13 -1.82
CA THR A 9 -5.86 11.25 -1.23
C THR A 9 -6.41 9.84 -0.99
N LYS A 10 -7.68 9.71 -0.55
CA LYS A 10 -8.32 8.40 -0.39
C LYS A 10 -8.46 7.67 -1.74
N ARG A 11 -8.82 8.40 -2.81
CA ARG A 11 -8.86 7.86 -4.18
C ARG A 11 -7.47 7.43 -4.66
N ILE A 12 -6.43 8.24 -4.44
CA ILE A 12 -5.05 7.90 -4.81
C ILE A 12 -4.58 6.65 -4.06
N GLY A 13 -4.88 6.54 -2.75
CA GLY A 13 -4.57 5.35 -1.96
C GLY A 13 -5.23 4.09 -2.50
N ILE A 14 -6.53 4.16 -2.85
CA ILE A 14 -7.26 3.04 -3.45
C ILE A 14 -6.70 2.66 -4.84
N VAL A 15 -6.36 3.65 -5.67
CA VAL A 15 -5.77 3.41 -6.99
C VAL A 15 -4.40 2.74 -6.86
N LEU A 16 -3.54 3.22 -5.97
CA LEU A 16 -2.24 2.60 -5.68
C LEU A 16 -2.38 1.17 -5.17
N LEU A 17 -3.37 0.92 -4.32
CA LEU A 17 -3.67 -0.41 -3.77
C LEU A 17 -4.14 -1.37 -4.88
N LEU A 18 -5.05 -0.93 -5.75
CA LEU A 18 -5.53 -1.71 -6.89
C LEU A 18 -4.42 -2.02 -7.89
N VAL A 19 -3.62 -1.01 -8.27
CA VAL A 19 -2.47 -1.18 -9.16
C VAL A 19 -1.43 -2.12 -8.53
N GLY A 20 -1.14 -1.94 -7.24
CA GLY A 20 -0.26 -2.81 -6.48
C GLY A 20 -0.75 -4.26 -6.46
N LEU A 21 -2.05 -4.49 -6.25
CA LEU A 21 -2.67 -5.81 -6.26
C LEU A 21 -2.57 -6.49 -7.62
N ILE A 22 -2.79 -5.76 -8.72
CA ILE A 22 -2.68 -6.31 -10.07
C ILE A 22 -1.24 -6.72 -10.35
N ILE A 23 -0.27 -5.83 -10.09
CA ILE A 23 1.16 -6.10 -10.29
C ILE A 23 1.63 -7.26 -9.42
N LEU A 24 1.20 -7.28 -8.15
CA LEU A 24 1.51 -8.37 -7.22
C LEU A 24 0.93 -9.69 -7.73
N SER A 25 -0.33 -9.71 -8.16
CA SER A 25 -0.98 -10.92 -8.66
C SER A 25 -0.29 -11.49 -9.89
N ILE A 26 0.13 -10.63 -10.83
CA ILE A 26 0.92 -11.05 -12.00
C ILE A 26 2.27 -11.64 -11.56
N GLY A 27 2.97 -10.98 -10.63
CA GLY A 27 4.24 -11.46 -10.10
C GLY A 27 4.12 -12.79 -9.36
N LEU A 28 3.09 -12.95 -8.54
CA LEU A 28 2.82 -14.19 -7.81
C LEU A 28 2.38 -15.31 -8.76
N TYR A 29 1.66 -15.00 -9.84
CA TYR A 29 1.28 -15.98 -10.86
C TYR A 29 2.51 -16.51 -11.63
N ASP A 30 3.42 -15.64 -12.09
CA ASP A 30 4.69 -16.07 -12.72
C ASP A 30 5.57 -16.86 -11.74
N MET A 31 5.58 -16.47 -10.46
CA MET A 31 6.32 -17.17 -9.43
C MET A 31 5.71 -18.54 -9.10
N SER A 32 4.39 -18.64 -8.99
CA SER A 32 3.65 -19.88 -8.73
C SER A 32 3.76 -20.87 -9.89
N GLY A 33 3.80 -20.38 -11.14
CA GLY A 33 3.99 -21.25 -12.31
C GLY A 33 5.33 -21.98 -12.32
N ARG A 34 6.34 -21.48 -11.60
CA ARG A 34 7.67 -22.10 -11.49
C ARG A 34 7.86 -22.96 -10.24
N TYR A 35 6.97 -22.87 -9.27
CA TYR A 35 7.11 -23.57 -7.98
C TYR A 35 5.78 -24.23 -7.59
N LEU A 36 5.74 -25.56 -7.69
CA LEU A 36 4.61 -26.39 -7.26
C LEU A 36 4.47 -26.51 -5.73
N SER A 37 5.46 -26.07 -4.96
CA SER A 37 5.51 -26.23 -3.49
C SER A 37 5.30 -24.90 -2.77
N LEU A 38 4.26 -24.83 -1.93
CA LEU A 38 3.91 -23.66 -1.10
C LEU A 38 5.07 -23.21 -0.18
N ASP A 39 5.84 -24.14 0.38
CA ASP A 39 6.99 -23.80 1.25
C ASP A 39 8.04 -22.98 0.52
N ARG A 40 8.51 -23.46 -0.64
CA ARG A 40 9.53 -22.76 -1.45
C ARG A 40 9.02 -21.44 -2.00
N PHE A 41 7.72 -21.33 -2.23
CA PHE A 41 7.08 -20.07 -2.63
C PHE A 41 7.14 -19.05 -1.50
N SER A 42 6.76 -19.42 -0.28
CA SER A 42 6.74 -18.52 0.88
C SER A 42 8.13 -18.03 1.26
N GLU A 43 9.12 -18.93 1.26
CA GLU A 43 10.52 -18.61 1.57
C GLU A 43 11.09 -17.60 0.57
N ARG A 44 10.78 -17.79 -0.72
CA ARG A 44 11.22 -16.86 -1.76
C ARG A 44 10.46 -15.54 -1.77
N TRP A 45 9.19 -15.55 -1.40
CA TRP A 45 8.41 -14.33 -1.26
C TRP A 45 8.96 -13.46 -0.12
N LEU A 46 9.31 -14.09 1.02
CA LEU A 46 10.00 -13.44 2.13
C LEU A 46 11.37 -12.88 1.74
N ASP A 47 12.17 -13.65 1.00
CA ASP A 47 13.47 -13.23 0.44
C ASP A 47 13.34 -11.96 -0.44
N VAL A 48 12.30 -11.90 -1.27
CA VAL A 48 12.05 -10.75 -2.14
C VAL A 48 11.67 -9.53 -1.29
N ILE A 49 10.78 -9.71 -0.32
CA ILE A 49 10.34 -8.62 0.58
C ILE A 49 11.49 -8.16 1.50
N SER A 50 12.39 -9.06 1.91
CA SER A 50 13.57 -8.72 2.70
C SER A 50 14.71 -8.08 1.89
N TRP A 51 14.40 -7.60 0.68
CA TRP A 51 15.33 -6.87 -0.19
C TRP A 51 16.57 -7.68 -0.62
N ASN A 52 16.45 -9.01 -0.75
CA ASN A 52 17.52 -9.83 -1.28
C ASN A 52 17.80 -9.44 -2.75
N LYS A 53 18.93 -8.75 -2.98
CA LYS A 53 19.28 -8.10 -4.25
C LYS A 53 19.21 -9.04 -5.47
N TYR A 54 19.56 -10.31 -5.28
CA TYR A 54 19.48 -11.33 -6.34
C TYR A 54 18.04 -11.72 -6.68
N ARG A 55 17.18 -11.83 -5.66
CA ARG A 55 15.77 -12.24 -5.78
C ARG A 55 14.89 -11.11 -6.28
N VAL A 56 15.16 -9.86 -5.88
CA VAL A 56 14.48 -8.66 -6.39
C VAL A 56 14.67 -8.52 -7.91
N ARG A 57 15.87 -8.83 -8.41
CA ARG A 57 16.15 -8.80 -9.86
C ARG A 57 15.40 -9.92 -10.61
N GLN A 58 15.15 -11.05 -9.95
CA GLN A 58 14.45 -12.19 -10.53
C GLN A 58 12.92 -11.99 -10.53
N TYR A 59 12.37 -11.34 -9.50
CA TYR A 59 10.93 -11.09 -9.33
C TYR A 59 10.63 -9.62 -9.00
N PRO A 60 10.93 -8.68 -9.92
CA PRO A 60 10.72 -7.25 -9.65
C PRO A 60 9.24 -6.91 -9.45
N ALA A 61 8.34 -7.58 -10.18
CA ALA A 61 6.90 -7.37 -10.04
C ALA A 61 6.38 -7.75 -8.64
N VAL A 62 6.88 -8.84 -8.05
CA VAL A 62 6.52 -9.25 -6.68
C VAL A 62 7.01 -8.22 -5.67
N PHE A 63 8.23 -7.72 -5.84
CA PHE A 63 8.80 -6.68 -4.99
C PHE A 63 7.99 -5.38 -5.04
N TYR A 64 7.86 -4.78 -6.24
CA TYR A 64 7.15 -3.51 -6.41
C TYR A 64 5.66 -3.64 -6.07
N GLY A 65 5.03 -4.75 -6.45
CA GLY A 65 3.63 -5.03 -6.12
C GLY A 65 3.39 -5.10 -4.61
N SER A 66 4.26 -5.82 -3.87
CA SER A 66 4.14 -5.95 -2.41
C SER A 66 4.26 -4.58 -1.72
N TYR A 67 5.25 -3.78 -2.13
CA TYR A 67 5.46 -2.44 -1.56
C TYR A 67 4.33 -1.46 -1.94
N LEU A 68 3.81 -1.51 -3.18
CA LEU A 68 2.67 -0.70 -3.59
C LEU A 68 1.41 -1.04 -2.79
N VAL A 69 1.16 -2.32 -2.53
CA VAL A 69 0.05 -2.76 -1.67
C VAL A 69 0.23 -2.26 -0.24
N ILE A 70 1.44 -2.39 0.34
CA ILE A 70 1.74 -1.89 1.70
C ILE A 70 1.53 -0.38 1.78
N ILE A 71 2.10 0.39 0.84
CA ILE A 71 1.98 1.85 0.80
C ILE A 71 0.52 2.27 0.58
N GLY A 72 -0.20 1.61 -0.34
CA GLY A 72 -1.62 1.86 -0.59
C GLY A 72 -2.51 1.58 0.62
N LEU A 73 -2.27 0.48 1.33
CA LEU A 73 -2.93 0.16 2.61
C LEU A 73 -2.63 1.20 3.67
N PHE A 74 -1.36 1.58 3.82
CA PHE A 74 -0.92 2.55 4.81
C PHE A 74 -1.56 3.92 4.55
N LEU A 75 -1.56 4.38 3.30
CA LEU A 75 -2.26 5.60 2.88
C LEU A 75 -3.77 5.51 3.12
N SER A 76 -4.41 4.40 2.76
CA SER A 76 -5.86 4.24 2.95
C SER A 76 -6.27 4.26 4.43
N VAL A 77 -5.52 3.55 5.29
CA VAL A 77 -5.86 3.37 6.72
C VAL A 77 -5.42 4.56 7.58
N LEU A 78 -4.22 5.09 7.38
CA LEU A 78 -3.73 6.23 8.18
C LEU A 78 -4.43 7.53 7.84
N TYR A 79 -4.91 7.68 6.61
CA TYR A 79 -5.66 8.87 6.25
C TYR A 79 -6.97 8.97 7.06
N ASP A 80 -7.72 7.87 7.16
CA ASP A 80 -8.95 7.83 7.98
C ASP A 80 -8.66 8.02 9.47
N LYS A 81 -7.59 7.41 10.02
CA LYS A 81 -7.32 7.41 11.47
C LYS A 81 -6.57 8.64 11.98
N VAL A 82 -5.58 9.14 11.25
CA VAL A 82 -4.66 10.18 11.71
C VAL A 82 -5.02 11.53 11.11
N ILE A 83 -5.13 11.61 9.79
CA ILE A 83 -5.37 12.90 9.12
C ILE A 83 -6.81 13.37 9.37
N GLY A 84 -7.80 12.49 9.30
CA GLY A 84 -9.20 12.82 9.61
C GLY A 84 -9.38 13.38 11.04
N ARG A 85 -8.68 12.79 12.01
CA ARG A 85 -8.74 13.22 13.43
C ARG A 85 -8.00 14.53 13.66
N VAL A 86 -6.84 14.74 13.03
CA VAL A 86 -6.08 15.99 13.12
C VAL A 86 -6.83 17.15 12.45
N VAL A 87 -7.42 16.93 11.28
CA VAL A 87 -8.24 17.94 10.59
C VAL A 87 -9.49 18.29 11.41
N GLN A 88 -10.19 17.30 11.97
CA GLN A 88 -11.27 17.57 12.91
C GLN A 88 -10.80 18.37 14.12
N TRP A 89 -9.65 18.05 14.69
CA TRP A 89 -9.11 18.76 15.85
C TRP A 89 -8.78 20.23 15.52
N ILE A 90 -8.20 20.50 14.35
CA ILE A 90 -7.91 21.85 13.86
C ILE A 90 -9.20 22.65 13.61
N LEU A 91 -10.17 22.07 12.91
CA LEU A 91 -11.46 22.71 12.61
C LEU A 91 -12.26 23.01 13.89
N THR A 92 -12.24 22.09 14.85
CA THR A 92 -12.89 22.29 16.16
C THR A 92 -12.15 23.32 17.02
N GLY A 93 -10.83 23.42 16.86
CA GLY A 93 -9.99 24.44 17.50
C GLY A 93 -10.26 25.85 16.98
N GLN A 94 -10.59 26.00 15.69
CA GLN A 94 -10.92 27.30 15.08
C GLN A 94 -12.32 27.78 15.48
N THR A 95 -13.33 26.90 15.49
CA THR A 95 -14.71 27.25 15.88
C THR A 95 -14.86 27.69 17.33
N LYS A 96 -13.95 27.28 18.22
CA LYS A 96 -13.93 27.68 19.62
C LYS A 96 -13.29 29.05 19.87
N ARG A 97 -12.64 29.64 18.86
CA ARG A 97 -11.95 30.94 18.94
C ARG A 97 -12.82 32.11 18.49
N GLU A 98 -13.97 31.84 17.88
CA GLU A 98 -14.97 32.83 17.44
C GLU A 98 -16.18 32.96 18.38
N ARG A 99 -16.15 32.31 19.55
CA ARG A 99 -17.06 32.57 20.68
C ARG A 99 -16.29 33.12 21.86
#